data_AF-A0A7H1DZ97-F1
#
_entry.id   AF-A0A7H1DZ97-F1
#
_cell.length_a   1.000
_cell.length_b   1.000
_cell.length_c   1.000
_cell.angle_alpha   90.00
_cell.angle_beta   90.00
_cell.angle_gamma   90.00
#
_symmetry.space_group_name_H-M   'P 1'
#
loop_
_entity.id
_entity.type
_entity.pdbx_description
1 polymer ?
#
loop_
_entity_poly.entity_id
_entity_poly.type
_entity_poly.pdbx_seq_one_letter_code
_entity_poly.pdbx_strand_id
1 'polypeptide(L)'
;MKIKLTALSTKNLATLAQRVISSSSSGNYQVIANHPLLLALQASYNEYDLVYTKQIYSGKGTDVAAADHERDAAYNNLKAFLNGYRKLPSAANFQLAEDLYQVFKTFGLDMNRLSYSSQTAQMKKLVETLELPENAQKITTLSLTAAFAEMKTKHETFETLFAEQAEANADLRNMTSASAIRRNLEQTLRSYLNLITAMKEVPGWELLYADINELVKAASNSKVKPKEEDPTL
;
A
#
# COMPACT_ATOMS: atom_id res chain seq x y z
N MET A 1 -38.96 -7.80 0.45
CA MET A 1 -38.08 -6.62 0.61
C MET A 1 -37.55 -6.19 -0.75
N LYS A 2 -37.41 -4.89 -1.05
CA LYS A 2 -36.88 -4.41 -2.34
C LYS A 2 -35.53 -3.71 -2.13
N ILE A 3 -34.46 -4.26 -2.68
CA ILE A 3 -33.13 -3.63 -2.69
C ILE A 3 -32.33 -4.03 -3.94
N LYS A 4 -31.63 -3.06 -4.52
CA LYS A 4 -30.66 -3.28 -5.60
C LYS A 4 -29.26 -3.40 -5.00
N LEU A 5 -28.87 -4.60 -4.59
CA LEU A 5 -27.57 -4.88 -3.95
C LEU A 5 -26.38 -4.41 -4.79
N THR A 6 -26.48 -4.50 -6.12
CA THR A 6 -25.46 -4.02 -7.07
C THR A 6 -25.23 -2.51 -7.02
N ALA A 7 -26.16 -1.73 -6.47
CA ALA A 7 -26.02 -0.28 -6.31
C ALA A 7 -25.36 0.13 -4.99
N LEU A 8 -25.11 -0.82 -4.07
CA LEU A 8 -24.40 -0.54 -2.82
C LEU A 8 -22.90 -0.46 -3.08
N SER A 9 -22.19 0.46 -2.41
CA SER A 9 -20.73 0.43 -2.39
C SER A 9 -20.20 -0.87 -1.78
N THR A 10 -18.92 -1.18 -1.98
CA THR A 10 -18.24 -2.32 -1.33
C THR A 10 -18.44 -2.32 0.19
N LYS A 11 -18.26 -1.16 0.82
CA LYS A 11 -18.47 -0.99 2.27
C LYS A 11 -19.94 -1.13 2.67
N ASN A 12 -20.87 -0.51 1.95
CA ASN A 12 -22.30 -0.58 2.29
C ASN A 12 -22.87 -2.00 2.12
N LEU A 13 -22.38 -2.77 1.14
CA LEU A 13 -22.74 -4.17 0.99
C LEU A 13 -22.24 -5.00 2.18
N ALA A 14 -20.98 -4.84 2.57
CA ALA A 14 -20.40 -5.50 3.75
C ALA A 14 -21.21 -5.17 5.02
N THR A 15 -21.46 -3.88 5.27
CA THR A 15 -22.20 -3.42 6.45
C THR A 15 -23.64 -3.95 6.47
N LEU A 16 -24.33 -3.99 5.33
CA LEU A 16 -25.67 -4.59 5.27
C LEU A 16 -25.62 -6.09 5.61
N ALA A 17 -24.71 -6.84 4.98
CA ALA A 17 -24.57 -8.27 5.24
C ALA A 17 -24.26 -8.55 6.71
N GLN A 18 -23.31 -7.82 7.31
CA GLN A 18 -22.95 -7.90 8.72
C GLN A 18 -24.17 -7.67 9.63
N ARG A 19 -24.89 -6.56 9.44
CA ARG A 19 -26.05 -6.21 10.26
C ARG A 19 -27.17 -7.25 10.15
N VAL A 20 -27.40 -7.78 8.94
CA VAL A 20 -28.36 -8.85 8.70
C VAL A 20 -27.96 -10.12 9.44
N ILE A 21 -26.68 -10.52 9.37
CA ILE A 21 -26.14 -11.66 10.12
C ILE A 21 -26.32 -11.44 11.63
N SER A 22 -25.87 -10.29 12.15
CA SER A 22 -25.93 -9.98 13.59
C SER A 22 -27.35 -9.99 14.14
N SER A 23 -28.31 -9.37 13.42
CA SER A 23 -29.73 -9.39 13.81
C SER A 23 -30.29 -10.82 13.82
N SER A 24 -29.97 -11.60 12.80
CA SER A 24 -30.45 -12.98 12.63
C SER A 24 -29.83 -13.96 13.63
N SER A 25 -28.59 -13.70 14.06
CA SER A 25 -27.85 -14.52 15.04
C SER A 25 -27.99 -14.03 16.49
N SER A 26 -28.88 -13.06 16.76
CA SER A 26 -29.08 -12.48 18.11
C SER A 26 -29.65 -13.45 19.15
N GLY A 27 -30.12 -14.64 18.74
CA GLY A 27 -30.81 -15.60 19.61
C GLY A 27 -32.32 -15.35 19.76
N ASN A 28 -32.80 -14.19 19.30
CA ASN A 28 -34.21 -13.80 19.36
C ASN A 28 -35.09 -14.57 18.37
N TYR A 29 -34.50 -15.24 17.38
CA TYR A 29 -35.21 -15.83 16.23
C TYR A 29 -34.88 -17.32 16.08
N GLN A 30 -35.64 -18.18 16.75
CA GLN A 30 -35.42 -19.63 16.67
C GLN A 30 -35.67 -20.21 15.27
N VAL A 31 -36.58 -19.61 14.50
CA VAL A 31 -36.94 -20.04 13.13
C VAL A 31 -35.78 -20.00 12.13
N ILE A 32 -34.73 -19.23 12.43
CA ILE A 32 -33.58 -19.02 11.55
C ILE A 32 -32.27 -19.56 12.13
N ALA A 33 -32.31 -20.09 13.36
CA ALA A 33 -31.16 -20.66 14.02
C ALA A 33 -30.57 -21.80 13.17
N ASN A 34 -29.27 -21.73 12.89
CA ASN A 34 -28.53 -22.70 12.06
C ASN A 34 -29.09 -22.94 10.65
N HIS A 35 -29.93 -22.03 10.13
CA HIS A 35 -30.50 -22.20 8.80
C HIS A 35 -29.40 -22.18 7.72
N PRO A 36 -29.39 -23.10 6.74
CA PRO A 36 -28.32 -23.21 5.74
C PRO A 36 -28.03 -21.91 4.98
N LEU A 37 -29.06 -21.11 4.65
CA LEU A 37 -28.87 -19.81 4.00
C LEU A 37 -28.23 -18.74 4.89
N LEU A 38 -28.42 -18.80 6.22
CA LEU A 38 -27.73 -17.91 7.16
C LEU A 38 -26.26 -18.31 7.26
N LEU A 39 -25.97 -19.61 7.35
CA LEU A 39 -24.60 -20.14 7.38
C LEU A 39 -23.84 -19.82 6.08
N ALA A 40 -24.49 -19.94 4.92
CA ALA A 40 -23.89 -19.58 3.63
C ALA A 40 -23.60 -18.07 3.52
N LEU A 41 -24.52 -17.23 4.02
CA LEU A 41 -24.30 -15.78 4.10
C LEU A 41 -23.12 -15.45 5.04
N GLN A 42 -23.02 -16.09 6.20
CA GLN A 42 -21.89 -15.93 7.12
C GLN A 42 -20.56 -16.32 6.48
N ALA A 43 -20.49 -17.48 5.83
CA ALA A 43 -19.28 -17.93 5.14
C ALA A 43 -18.83 -16.94 4.06
N SER A 44 -19.76 -16.52 3.18
CA SER A 44 -19.45 -15.55 2.13
C SER A 44 -19.11 -14.17 2.69
N TYR A 45 -19.72 -13.75 3.80
CA TYR A 45 -19.39 -12.49 4.46
C TYR A 45 -17.99 -12.54 5.07
N ASN A 46 -17.61 -13.63 5.73
CA ASN A 46 -16.29 -13.76 6.34
C ASN A 46 -15.17 -13.61 5.30
N GLU A 47 -15.31 -14.19 4.12
CA GLU A 47 -14.36 -13.98 3.02
C GLU A 47 -14.34 -12.51 2.56
N TYR A 48 -15.51 -11.86 2.49
CA TYR A 48 -15.65 -10.47 2.06
C TYR A 48 -15.08 -9.48 3.07
N ASP A 49 -15.26 -9.76 4.37
CA ASP A 49 -14.81 -8.93 5.49
C ASP A 49 -13.29 -8.74 5.49
N LEU A 50 -12.55 -9.75 5.04
CA LEU A 50 -11.09 -9.70 4.91
C LEU A 50 -10.59 -8.71 3.85
N VAL A 51 -11.43 -8.33 2.87
CA VAL A 51 -10.95 -7.65 1.66
C VAL A 51 -11.70 -6.37 1.30
N TYR A 52 -12.86 -6.08 1.89
CA TYR A 52 -13.66 -4.88 1.55
C TYR A 52 -13.02 -3.55 1.99
N THR A 53 -12.05 -3.61 2.91
CA THR A 53 -11.22 -2.48 3.38
C THR A 53 -9.76 -2.59 2.92
N LYS A 54 -9.42 -3.62 2.14
CA LYS A 54 -8.07 -3.88 1.65
C LYS A 54 -7.48 -2.65 0.99
N GLN A 55 -6.27 -2.28 1.41
CA GLN A 55 -5.50 -1.21 0.79
C GLN A 55 -4.96 -1.66 -0.57
N ILE A 56 -4.86 -0.73 -1.53
CA ILE A 56 -4.31 -1.01 -2.86
C ILE A 56 -2.77 -1.01 -2.82
N TYR A 57 -2.18 -0.26 -1.88
CA TYR A 57 -0.75 -0.11 -1.68
C TYR A 57 -0.44 -0.17 -0.18
N SER A 58 0.78 -0.59 0.16
CA SER A 58 1.25 -0.77 1.54
C SER A 58 1.43 0.50 2.36
N GLY A 59 1.32 1.68 1.75
CA GLY A 59 1.57 2.97 2.40
C GLY A 59 3.06 3.32 2.58
N LYS A 60 3.99 2.35 2.44
CA LYS A 60 5.45 2.53 2.58
C LYS A 60 6.11 3.48 1.57
N GLY A 61 5.35 4.04 0.61
CA GLY A 61 5.91 4.89 -0.44
C GLY A 61 6.54 6.19 0.08
N THR A 62 6.02 6.73 1.19
CA THR A 62 6.60 7.91 1.84
C THR A 62 7.97 7.62 2.41
N ASP A 63 8.15 6.45 3.04
CA ASP A 63 9.41 6.07 3.69
C ASP A 63 10.49 5.77 2.64
N VAL A 64 10.11 5.09 1.55
CA VAL A 64 11.01 4.86 0.40
C VAL A 64 11.46 6.18 -0.22
N ALA A 65 10.54 7.14 -0.43
CA ALA A 65 10.88 8.45 -0.99
C ALA A 65 11.77 9.27 -0.05
N ALA A 66 11.54 9.19 1.28
CA ALA A 66 12.40 9.86 2.26
C ALA A 66 13.82 9.26 2.28
N ALA A 67 13.93 7.93 2.24
CA ALA A 67 15.23 7.25 2.17
C ALA A 67 15.99 7.55 0.87
N ASP A 68 15.27 7.67 -0.25
CA ASP A 68 15.84 8.10 -1.52
C ASP A 68 16.42 9.52 -1.45
N HIS A 69 15.67 10.45 -0.85
CA HIS A 69 16.14 11.82 -0.64
C HIS A 69 17.43 11.87 0.22
N GLU A 70 17.51 11.07 1.28
CA GLU A 70 18.73 10.97 2.10
C GLU A 70 19.91 10.39 1.32
N ARG A 71 19.67 9.34 0.52
CA ARG A 71 20.65 8.76 -0.40
C ARG A 71 21.19 9.81 -1.38
N ASP A 72 20.29 10.58 -1.99
CA ASP A 72 20.62 11.68 -2.90
C ASP A 72 21.46 12.75 -2.24
N ALA A 73 21.08 13.16 -1.02
CA ALA A 73 21.80 14.16 -0.26
C ALA A 73 23.24 13.71 0.02
N ALA A 74 23.44 12.47 0.48
CA ALA A 74 24.77 11.95 0.77
C ALA A 74 25.66 11.88 -0.47
N TYR A 75 25.13 11.37 -1.59
CA TYR A 75 25.83 11.37 -2.88
C TYR A 75 26.21 12.78 -3.33
N ASN A 76 25.25 13.72 -3.29
CA ASN A 76 25.47 15.09 -3.73
C ASN A 76 26.48 15.83 -2.86
N ASN A 77 26.49 15.59 -1.55
CA ASN A 77 27.45 16.19 -0.62
C ASN A 77 28.88 15.74 -0.91
N LEU A 78 29.12 14.43 -1.09
CA LEU A 78 30.44 13.91 -1.48
C LEU A 78 30.88 14.49 -2.83
N LYS A 79 29.99 14.45 -3.83
CA LYS A 79 30.25 14.98 -5.16
C LYS A 79 30.61 16.47 -5.11
N ALA A 80 29.86 17.26 -4.34
CA ALA A 80 30.08 18.69 -4.19
C ALA A 80 31.42 18.98 -3.50
N PHE A 81 31.77 18.23 -2.45
CA PHE A 81 33.07 18.34 -1.79
C PHE A 81 34.22 18.10 -2.77
N LEU A 82 34.20 16.98 -3.50
CA LEU A 82 35.22 16.64 -4.49
C LEU A 82 35.33 17.72 -5.59
N ASN A 83 34.18 18.19 -6.10
CA ASN A 83 34.14 19.23 -7.12
C ASN A 83 34.69 20.58 -6.64
N GLY A 84 34.49 20.92 -5.36
CA GLY A 84 35.04 22.12 -4.75
C GLY A 84 36.54 21.99 -4.56
N TYR A 85 36.99 20.91 -3.92
CA TYR A 85 38.39 20.70 -3.55
C TYR A 85 39.31 20.62 -4.78
N ARG A 86 38.93 19.86 -5.80
CA ARG A 86 39.74 19.73 -7.04
C ARG A 86 40.02 21.06 -7.74
N LYS A 87 39.25 22.13 -7.48
CA LYS A 87 39.41 23.47 -8.07
C LYS A 87 40.36 24.37 -7.28
N LEU A 88 41.00 23.87 -6.23
CA LEU A 88 41.94 24.60 -5.38
C LEU A 88 43.37 24.09 -5.64
N PRO A 89 44.04 24.51 -6.74
CA PRO A 89 45.35 23.97 -7.11
C PRO A 89 46.47 24.27 -6.10
N SER A 90 46.27 25.27 -5.23
CA SER A 90 47.18 25.58 -4.13
C SER A 90 46.95 24.74 -2.87
N ALA A 91 45.85 23.99 -2.78
CA ALA A 91 45.55 23.15 -1.63
C ALA A 91 46.25 21.80 -1.77
N ALA A 92 46.71 21.24 -0.64
CA ALA A 92 47.27 19.90 -0.62
C ALA A 92 46.24 18.88 -1.13
N ASN A 93 46.69 17.79 -1.74
CA ASN A 93 45.83 16.67 -2.17
C ASN A 93 44.72 17.01 -3.19
N PHE A 94 44.71 18.19 -3.82
CA PHE A 94 43.68 18.56 -4.80
C PHE A 94 43.58 17.55 -5.96
N GLN A 95 44.72 16.96 -6.38
CA GLN A 95 44.76 15.94 -7.42
C GLN A 95 44.04 14.64 -6.98
N LEU A 96 44.10 14.27 -5.70
CA LEU A 96 43.37 13.11 -5.20
C LEU A 96 41.85 13.35 -5.26
N ALA A 97 41.42 14.59 -5.00
CA ALA A 97 40.03 14.97 -5.15
C ALA A 97 39.59 15.00 -6.62
N GLU A 98 40.46 15.44 -7.54
CA GLU A 98 40.23 15.36 -8.99
C GLU A 98 40.06 13.91 -9.44
N ASP A 99 40.97 13.02 -9.04
CA ASP A 99 40.91 11.60 -9.40
C ASP A 99 39.59 10.95 -8.95
N LEU A 100 39.19 11.15 -7.69
CA LEU A 100 37.91 10.63 -7.18
C LEU A 100 36.72 11.30 -7.88
N TYR A 101 36.80 12.59 -8.21
CA TYR A 101 35.73 13.26 -8.97
C TYR A 101 35.57 12.66 -10.37
N GLN A 102 36.65 12.23 -11.03
CA GLN A 102 36.57 11.53 -12.32
C GLN A 102 35.92 10.14 -12.19
N VAL A 103 36.10 9.46 -11.06
CA VAL A 103 35.33 8.24 -10.76
C VAL A 103 33.83 8.55 -10.74
N PHE A 104 33.39 9.58 -9.99
CA PHE A 104 31.98 10.01 -9.97
C PHE A 104 31.47 10.38 -11.37
N LYS A 105 32.29 11.06 -12.17
CA LYS A 105 31.93 11.44 -13.54
C LYS A 105 31.69 10.23 -14.44
N THR A 106 32.44 9.14 -14.25
CA THR A 106 32.32 7.89 -15.02
C THR A 106 30.96 7.21 -14.82
N PHE A 107 30.38 7.29 -13.61
CA PHE A 107 29.06 6.74 -13.28
C PHE A 107 27.91 7.74 -13.50
N GLY A 108 28.25 8.97 -13.91
CA GLY A 108 27.30 10.07 -14.14
C GLY A 108 27.17 10.98 -12.93
N LEU A 109 27.18 12.29 -13.19
CA LEU A 109 27.09 13.31 -12.12
C LEU A 109 25.65 13.60 -11.69
N ASP A 110 24.66 13.19 -12.48
CA ASP A 110 23.24 13.42 -12.26
C ASP A 110 22.51 12.14 -11.82
N MET A 111 23.20 11.25 -11.10
CA MET A 111 22.62 9.97 -10.63
C MET A 111 21.34 10.14 -9.82
N ASN A 112 21.23 11.22 -9.06
CA ASN A 112 20.07 11.61 -8.25
C ASN A 112 18.84 12.04 -9.09
N ARG A 113 18.93 11.98 -10.42
CA ARG A 113 17.81 12.25 -11.34
C ARG A 113 17.37 11.02 -12.09
N LEU A 114 18.02 9.88 -11.85
CA LEU A 114 17.71 8.62 -12.48
C LEU A 114 16.47 7.99 -11.82
N SER A 115 15.89 6.99 -12.48
CA SER A 115 14.94 6.11 -11.82
C SER A 115 15.61 5.37 -10.67
N TYR A 116 14.84 4.93 -9.66
CA TYR A 116 15.36 4.14 -8.54
C TYR A 116 16.25 2.98 -8.99
N SER A 117 15.79 2.18 -9.96
CA SER A 117 16.55 1.03 -10.46
C SER A 117 17.86 1.44 -11.14
N SER A 118 17.82 2.47 -11.98
CA SER A 118 19.01 2.97 -12.66
C SER A 118 20.01 3.60 -11.67
N GLN A 119 19.52 4.37 -10.71
CA GLN A 119 20.35 4.97 -9.67
C GLN A 119 21.01 3.93 -8.79
N THR A 120 20.26 2.92 -8.34
CA THR A 120 20.77 1.79 -7.56
C THR A 120 21.88 1.05 -8.30
N ALA A 121 21.67 0.75 -9.58
CA ALA A 121 22.68 0.08 -10.40
C ALA A 121 23.98 0.89 -10.49
N GLN A 122 23.87 2.21 -10.72
CA GLN A 122 25.02 3.11 -10.76
C GLN A 122 25.70 3.26 -9.40
N MET A 123 24.92 3.40 -8.32
CA MET A 123 25.43 3.56 -6.96
C MET A 123 26.22 2.34 -6.51
N LYS A 124 25.72 1.14 -6.79
CA LYS A 124 26.42 -0.10 -6.50
C LYS A 124 27.79 -0.16 -7.20
N LYS A 125 27.85 0.19 -8.50
CA LYS A 125 29.12 0.19 -9.24
C LYS A 125 30.07 1.31 -8.82
N LEU A 126 29.54 2.48 -8.46
CA LEU A 126 30.32 3.56 -7.86
C LEU A 126 30.95 3.10 -6.54
N VAL A 127 30.17 2.49 -5.64
CA VAL A 127 30.65 1.97 -4.36
C VAL A 127 31.73 0.91 -4.57
N GLU A 128 31.49 -0.09 -5.41
CA GLU A 128 32.48 -1.13 -5.76
C GLU A 128 33.81 -0.52 -6.26
N THR A 129 33.73 0.55 -7.06
CA THR A 129 34.92 1.23 -7.60
C THR A 129 35.64 2.05 -6.54
N LEU A 130 34.90 2.74 -5.66
CA LEU A 130 35.46 3.53 -4.58
C LEU A 130 36.11 2.66 -3.48
N GLU A 131 35.69 1.40 -3.36
CA GLU A 131 36.28 0.41 -2.45
C GLU A 131 37.56 -0.25 -2.99
N LEU A 132 37.93 0.00 -4.25
CA LEU A 132 39.23 -0.43 -4.76
C LEU A 132 40.36 0.19 -3.92
N PRO A 133 41.45 -0.56 -3.62
CA PRO A 133 42.48 -0.11 -2.67
C PRO A 133 43.03 1.30 -2.96
N GLU A 134 43.23 1.63 -4.24
CA GLU A 134 43.71 2.95 -4.67
C GLU A 134 42.72 4.07 -4.28
N ASN A 135 41.42 3.87 -4.54
CA ASN A 135 40.40 4.88 -4.24
C ASN A 135 40.12 4.96 -2.73
N ALA A 136 40.12 3.83 -2.03
CA ALA A 136 39.96 3.77 -0.58
C ALA A 136 41.10 4.52 0.15
N GLN A 137 42.33 4.41 -0.36
CA GLN A 137 43.45 5.20 0.15
C GLN A 137 43.23 6.70 -0.07
N LYS A 138 42.80 7.12 -1.26
CA LYS A 138 42.46 8.54 -1.56
C LYS A 138 41.36 9.06 -0.64
N ILE A 139 40.30 8.28 -0.43
CA ILE A 139 39.20 8.60 0.50
C ILE A 139 39.74 8.83 1.92
N THR A 140 40.64 7.96 2.38
CA THR A 140 41.25 8.07 3.71
C THR A 140 42.14 9.31 3.80
N THR A 141 42.99 9.57 2.80
CA THR A 141 43.87 10.76 2.75
C THR A 141 43.09 12.06 2.72
N LEU A 142 41.91 12.08 2.10
CA LEU A 142 41.00 13.23 2.08
C LEU A 142 40.09 13.31 3.31
N SER A 143 40.22 12.41 4.30
CA SER A 143 39.36 12.33 5.48
C SER A 143 37.88 12.13 5.17
N LEU A 144 37.58 11.43 4.08
CA LEU A 144 36.20 11.17 3.59
C LEU A 144 35.62 9.83 4.03
N THR A 145 36.34 9.03 4.82
CA THR A 145 35.92 7.68 5.22
C THR A 145 34.52 7.65 5.86
N ALA A 146 34.25 8.58 6.79
CA ALA A 146 32.94 8.65 7.45
C ALA A 146 31.81 9.01 6.48
N ALA A 147 32.05 10.00 5.60
CA ALA A 147 31.06 10.45 4.63
C ALA A 147 30.78 9.38 3.56
N PHE A 148 31.81 8.63 3.14
CA PHE A 148 31.64 7.48 2.25
C PHE A 148 30.85 6.35 2.90
N ALA A 149 31.13 6.03 4.17
CA ALA A 149 30.36 5.05 4.93
C ALA A 149 28.88 5.48 5.06
N GLU A 150 28.61 6.75 5.36
CA GLU A 150 27.25 7.29 5.42
C GLU A 150 26.50 7.13 4.09
N MET A 151 27.14 7.44 2.96
CA MET A 151 26.54 7.27 1.63
C MET A 151 26.17 5.80 1.38
N LYS A 152 27.03 4.85 1.76
CA LYS A 152 26.74 3.41 1.65
C LYS A 152 25.55 3.00 2.52
N THR A 153 25.55 3.38 3.79
CA THR A 153 24.45 3.05 4.72
C THR A 153 23.12 3.61 4.22
N LYS A 154 23.09 4.84 3.70
CA LYS A 154 21.87 5.43 3.14
C LYS A 154 21.41 4.72 1.86
N HIS A 155 22.34 4.28 1.03
CA HIS A 155 22.01 3.43 -0.12
C HIS A 155 21.40 2.09 0.30
N GLU A 156 21.98 1.40 1.26
CA GLU A 156 21.48 0.11 1.79
C GLU A 156 20.11 0.26 2.48
N THR A 157 19.90 1.36 3.20
CA THR A 157 18.63 1.70 3.84
C THR A 157 17.53 1.85 2.79
N PHE A 158 17.81 2.58 1.70
CA PHE A 158 16.89 2.71 0.57
C PHE A 158 16.54 1.34 -0.03
N GLU A 159 17.54 0.50 -0.31
CA GLU A 159 17.30 -0.83 -0.91
C GLU A 159 16.43 -1.71 -0.02
N THR A 160 16.68 -1.67 1.30
CA THR A 160 15.90 -2.42 2.29
C THR A 160 14.44 -1.99 2.28
N LEU A 161 14.17 -0.68 2.38
CA LEU A 161 12.80 -0.15 2.38
C LEU A 161 12.08 -0.36 1.05
N PHE A 162 12.80 -0.26 -0.07
CA PHE A 162 12.25 -0.56 -1.39
C PHE A 162 11.83 -2.03 -1.51
N ALA A 163 12.67 -2.96 -1.03
CA ALA A 163 12.35 -4.39 -1.00
C ALA A 163 11.13 -4.68 -0.11
N GLU A 164 11.08 -4.11 1.10
CA GLU A 164 9.92 -4.25 2.00
C GLU A 164 8.63 -3.69 1.38
N GLN A 165 8.71 -2.57 0.65
CA GLN A 165 7.56 -2.02 -0.07
C GLN A 165 7.10 -2.98 -1.17
N ALA A 166 8.03 -3.55 -1.93
CA ALA A 166 7.74 -4.48 -3.01
C ALA A 166 7.06 -5.76 -2.47
N GLU A 167 7.59 -6.32 -1.37
CA GLU A 167 7.03 -7.48 -0.69
C GLU A 167 5.62 -7.20 -0.16
N ALA A 168 5.44 -6.12 0.61
CA ALA A 168 4.12 -5.76 1.15
C ALA A 168 3.08 -5.49 0.04
N ASN A 169 3.50 -4.90 -1.09
CA ASN A 169 2.62 -4.71 -2.24
C ASN A 169 2.32 -6.02 -2.97
N ALA A 170 3.26 -6.98 -3.00
CA ALA A 170 3.04 -8.30 -3.58
C ALA A 170 2.01 -9.08 -2.75
N ASP A 171 2.11 -9.05 -1.42
CA ASP A 171 1.13 -9.67 -0.52
C ASP A 171 -0.27 -9.10 -0.72
N LEU A 172 -0.38 -7.76 -0.80
CA LEU A 172 -1.63 -7.12 -1.16
C LEU A 172 -2.13 -7.61 -2.53
N ARG A 173 -1.29 -7.78 -3.54
CA ARG A 173 -1.74 -8.27 -4.86
C ARG A 173 -2.19 -9.74 -4.86
N ASN A 174 -1.62 -10.57 -4.00
CA ASN A 174 -1.98 -11.98 -3.86
C ASN A 174 -3.35 -12.18 -3.18
N MET A 175 -3.81 -11.23 -2.36
CA MET A 175 -5.16 -11.29 -1.79
C MET A 175 -6.22 -11.09 -2.89
N THR A 176 -7.26 -11.93 -2.89
CA THR A 176 -8.45 -11.73 -3.72
C THR A 176 -9.05 -10.34 -3.51
N SER A 177 -9.56 -9.72 -4.58
CA SER A 177 -10.22 -8.42 -4.44
C SER A 177 -11.66 -8.58 -3.96
N ALA A 178 -12.16 -7.61 -3.18
CA ALA A 178 -13.58 -7.56 -2.82
C ALA A 178 -14.47 -7.60 -4.07
N SER A 179 -14.07 -6.95 -5.17
CA SER A 179 -14.81 -6.98 -6.43
C SER A 179 -14.94 -8.39 -7.01
N ALA A 180 -13.91 -9.23 -6.89
CA ALA A 180 -13.92 -10.61 -7.40
C ALA A 180 -14.93 -11.51 -6.65
N ILE A 181 -15.04 -11.36 -5.34
CA ILE A 181 -15.96 -12.17 -4.50
C ILE A 181 -17.30 -11.47 -4.21
N ARG A 182 -17.47 -10.22 -4.65
CA ARG A 182 -18.69 -9.43 -4.45
C ARG A 182 -19.95 -10.15 -4.93
N ARG A 183 -19.88 -10.78 -6.11
CA ARG A 183 -21.03 -11.46 -6.69
C ARG A 183 -21.53 -12.61 -5.81
N ASN A 184 -20.61 -13.32 -5.13
CA ASN A 184 -20.95 -14.39 -4.21
C ASN A 184 -21.73 -13.82 -3.00
N LEU A 185 -21.22 -12.74 -2.38
CA LEU A 185 -21.90 -12.09 -1.26
C LEU A 185 -23.28 -11.54 -1.65
N GLU A 186 -23.40 -10.90 -2.82
CA GLU A 186 -24.68 -10.42 -3.31
C GLU A 186 -25.69 -11.56 -3.52
N GLN A 187 -25.23 -12.72 -4.01
CA GLN A 187 -26.08 -13.88 -4.25
C GLN A 187 -26.55 -14.52 -2.94
N THR A 188 -25.63 -14.79 -2.00
CA THR A 188 -25.98 -15.39 -0.70
C THR A 188 -26.89 -14.47 0.11
N LEU A 189 -26.60 -13.16 0.14
CA LEU A 189 -27.46 -12.18 0.79
C LEU A 189 -28.83 -12.10 0.12
N ARG A 190 -28.90 -12.11 -1.22
CA ARG A 190 -30.19 -12.10 -1.93
C ARG A 190 -31.03 -13.33 -1.63
N SER A 191 -30.43 -14.52 -1.67
CA SER A 191 -31.13 -15.76 -1.34
C SER A 191 -31.69 -15.74 0.08
N TYR A 192 -30.90 -15.22 1.03
CA TYR A 192 -31.32 -15.07 2.41
C TYR A 192 -32.49 -14.07 2.59
N LEU A 193 -32.40 -12.89 1.97
CA LEU A 193 -33.48 -11.89 2.00
C LEU A 193 -34.76 -12.37 1.31
N ASN A 194 -34.62 -13.19 0.26
CA ASN A 194 -35.75 -13.80 -0.43
C ASN A 194 -36.48 -14.82 0.46
N LEU A 195 -35.75 -15.66 1.20
CA LEU A 195 -36.33 -16.57 2.20
C LEU A 195 -37.16 -15.78 3.21
N ILE A 196 -36.56 -14.78 3.87
CA ILE A 196 -37.26 -14.00 4.90
C ILE A 196 -38.49 -13.30 4.31
N THR A 197 -38.40 -12.82 3.06
CA THR A 197 -39.56 -12.23 2.37
C THR A 197 -40.67 -13.26 2.11
N ALA A 198 -40.32 -14.49 1.72
CA ALA A 198 -41.30 -15.55 1.47
C ALA A 198 -41.98 -16.01 2.76
N MET A 199 -41.26 -16.01 3.88
CA MET A 199 -41.75 -16.46 5.18
C MET A 199 -42.49 -15.38 5.98
N LYS A 200 -42.68 -14.16 5.44
CA LYS A 200 -43.20 -13.00 6.19
C LYS A 200 -44.60 -13.19 6.81
N GLU A 201 -45.38 -14.14 6.31
CA GLU A 201 -46.74 -14.46 6.79
C GLU A 201 -46.79 -15.79 7.56
N VAL A 202 -45.64 -16.43 7.78
CA VAL A 202 -45.51 -17.68 8.53
C VAL A 202 -45.30 -17.36 10.01
N PRO A 203 -46.06 -17.97 10.94
CA PRO A 203 -45.90 -17.75 12.38
C PRO A 203 -44.45 -17.88 12.86
N GLY A 204 -43.98 -16.87 13.59
CA GLY A 204 -42.64 -16.81 14.17
C GLY A 204 -41.59 -16.10 13.31
N TRP A 205 -41.94 -15.67 12.10
CA TRP A 205 -41.04 -14.96 11.17
C TRP A 205 -41.29 -13.46 11.10
N GLU A 206 -42.39 -12.97 11.65
CA GLU A 206 -42.89 -11.61 11.47
C GLU A 206 -41.90 -10.56 12.02
N LEU A 207 -41.37 -10.82 13.22
CA LEU A 207 -40.40 -9.94 13.88
C LEU A 207 -39.06 -9.93 13.14
N LEU A 208 -38.55 -11.11 12.76
CA LEU A 208 -37.33 -11.21 11.96
C LEU A 208 -37.49 -10.47 10.62
N TYR A 209 -38.63 -10.64 9.94
CA TYR A 209 -38.92 -9.92 8.72
C TYR A 209 -38.92 -8.41 8.95
N ALA A 210 -39.59 -7.92 9.99
CA ALA A 210 -39.68 -6.49 10.29
C ALA A 210 -38.29 -5.88 10.52
N ASP A 211 -37.48 -6.49 11.38
CA ASP A 211 -36.12 -6.05 11.71
C ASP A 211 -35.22 -6.00 10.46
N ILE A 212 -35.17 -7.10 9.71
CA ILE A 212 -34.31 -7.17 8.52
C ILE A 212 -34.80 -6.21 7.44
N ASN A 213 -36.10 -6.00 7.30
CA ASN A 213 -36.65 -5.03 6.35
C ASN A 213 -36.24 -3.59 6.70
N GLU A 214 -36.17 -3.22 7.97
CA GLU A 214 -35.65 -1.90 8.39
C GLU A 214 -34.16 -1.73 8.07
N LEU A 215 -33.34 -2.77 8.27
CA LEU A 215 -31.93 -2.74 7.86
C LEU A 215 -31.77 -2.57 6.34
N VAL A 216 -32.61 -3.25 5.56
CA VAL A 216 -32.62 -3.15 4.08
C VAL A 216 -33.06 -1.75 3.62
N LYS A 217 -34.06 -1.14 4.27
CA LYS A 217 -34.48 0.24 4.01
C LYS A 217 -33.36 1.22 4.32
N ALA A 218 -32.72 1.10 5.48
CA ALA A 218 -31.60 1.95 5.88
C ALA A 218 -30.46 1.87 4.86
N ALA A 219 -30.06 0.66 4.45
CA ALA A 219 -29.02 0.49 3.42
C ALA A 219 -29.41 1.07 2.05
N SER A 220 -30.69 0.97 1.68
CA SER A 220 -31.21 1.53 0.42
C SER A 220 -31.20 3.06 0.40
N ASN A 221 -31.29 3.70 1.57
CA ASN A 221 -31.22 5.15 1.73
C ASN A 221 -29.79 5.67 1.80
N SER A 222 -28.82 4.84 2.18
CA SER A 222 -27.39 5.18 2.26
C SER A 222 -26.67 5.20 0.90
N LYS A 223 -27.37 5.48 -0.21
CA LYS A 223 -26.74 5.58 -1.54
C LYS A 223 -25.70 6.69 -1.55
N VAL A 224 -24.60 6.45 -2.25
CA VAL A 224 -23.52 7.42 -2.44
C VAL A 224 -24.13 8.69 -3.03
N LYS A 225 -24.08 9.81 -2.28
CA LYS A 225 -24.39 11.12 -2.85
C LYS A 225 -23.42 11.35 -4.02
N PRO A 226 -23.87 11.87 -5.18
CA PRO A 226 -22.97 12.27 -6.24
C PRO A 226 -21.87 13.16 -5.63
N LYS A 227 -20.63 12.97 -6.06
CA LYS A 227 -19.58 13.97 -5.80
C LYS A 227 -20.12 15.27 -6.35
N GLU A 228 -20.36 16.27 -5.49
CA GLU A 228 -20.52 17.64 -5.97
C GLU A 228 -19.21 17.95 -6.70
N GLU A 229 -19.30 18.19 -8.00
CA GLU A 229 -18.17 18.71 -8.77
C GLU A 229 -17.80 20.05 -8.13
N ASP A 230 -16.59 20.13 -7.58
CA ASP A 230 -16.04 21.38 -7.10
C ASP A 230 -15.94 22.31 -8.31
N PRO A 231 -16.66 23.46 -8.38
CA PRO A 231 -16.77 24.27 -9.59
C PRO A 231 -15.49 25.02 -9.97
N THR A 232 -14.33 24.63 -9.45
CA THR A 232 -13.06 25.32 -9.68
C THR A 232 -11.93 24.30 -9.79
N LEU A 233 -11.53 23.99 -11.02
CA LEU A 233 -10.14 23.96 -11.52
C LEU A 233 -10.13 23.68 -13.03
#